data_AF-A0A930F087-F1
#
_entry.id   AF-A0A930F087-F1
#
_cell.length_a   1.000
_cell.length_b   1.000
_cell.length_c   1.000
_cell.angle_alpha   90.00
_cell.angle_beta   90.00
_cell.angle_gamma   90.00
#
_symmetry.space_group_name_H-M   'P 1'
#
loop_
_entity.id
_entity.type
_entity.pdbx_description
1 polymer ?
#
loop_
_entity_poly.entity_id
_entity_poly.type
_entity_poly.pdbx_seq_one_letter_code
_entity_poly.pdbx_strand_id
1 'polypeptide(L)' 'MNNSKLKILMSGGGTGGHIFPAVAIANEIKSRFPNAEFLFVG' A
#
# COMPACT_ATOMS: atom_id res chain seq x y z
N MET A 1 1.62 2.76 25.23
CA MET A 1 2.45 1.85 24.43
C MET A 1 2.25 2.24 22.96
N ASN A 2 3.28 2.69 22.26
CA ASN A 2 3.14 3.05 20.84
C ASN A 2 2.95 1.77 20.03
N ASN A 3 1.70 1.49 19.65
CA ASN A 3 1.37 0.44 18.69
C ASN A 3 1.62 1.01 17.28
N SER A 4 2.89 1.15 16.92
CA SER A 4 3.30 1.73 15.65
C SER A 4 2.86 0.82 14.49
N LYS A 5 1.78 1.21 13.81
CA LYS A 5 1.35 0.56 12.57
C LYS A 5 2.28 0.96 11.43
N LEU A 6 2.56 0.02 10.53
CA LEU A 6 3.31 0.28 9.31
C LEU A 6 2.47 1.17 8.38
N LYS A 7 2.94 2.39 8.08
CA LYS A 7 2.25 3.34 7.20
C LYS A 7 3.00 3.43 5.88
N ILE A 8 2.28 3.27 4.78
CA ILE A 8 2.87 3.16 3.45
C ILE A 8 2.17 4.15 2.52
N LEU A 9 2.97 5.02 1.91
CA LEU A 9 2.57 5.87 0.81
C LEU A 9 2.98 5.19 -0.49
N MET A 10 2.05 5.02 -1.43
CA MET A 10 2.34 4.49 -2.76
C MET A 10 2.00 5.54 -3.81
N SER A 11 2.98 5.85 -4.64
CA SER A 11 2.86 6.82 -5.73
C SER A 11 3.17 6.18 -7.07
N GLY A 12 2.44 6.57 -8.10
CA GLY A 12 2.57 6.08 -9.48
C GLY A 12 1.49 6.67 -10.39
N GLY A 13 1.59 6.49 -11.70
CA GLY A 13 0.62 7.05 -12.64
C GLY A 13 -0.82 6.56 -12.44
N GLY A 14 -1.81 7.35 -12.86
CA GLY A 14 -3.24 7.04 -12.66
C GLY A 14 -3.86 5.97 -13.57
N THR A 15 -3.11 5.39 -14.50
CA THR A 15 -3.63 4.39 -15.46
C THR A 15 -3.56 2.97 -14.92
N GLY A 16 -4.38 2.06 -15.46
CA GLY A 16 -4.43 0.66 -15.03
C GLY A 16 -3.04 -0.02 -14.97
N GLY A 17 -2.13 0.31 -15.90
CA GLY A 17 -0.78 -0.25 -15.93
C GLY A 17 0.08 0.05 -14.69
N HIS A 18 -0.25 1.09 -13.92
CA HIS A 18 0.42 1.44 -12.66
C HIS A 18 -0.42 1.07 -11.43
N ILE A 19 -1.75 1.20 -11.53
CA ILE A 19 -2.68 0.87 -10.43
C ILE A 19 -2.64 -0.64 -10.11
N PHE A 20 -2.67 -1.52 -11.11
CA PHE A 20 -2.70 -2.97 -10.85
C PHE A 20 -1.43 -3.47 -10.15
N PRO A 21 -0.20 -3.08 -10.56
CA PRO A 21 0.99 -3.40 -9.80
C PRO A 21 0.99 -2.83 -8.37
N ALA A 22 0.56 -1.57 -8.19
CA ALA A 22 0.50 -0.96 -6.86
C ALA A 22 -0.44 -1.73 -5.93
N VAL A 23 -1.62 -2.12 -6.42
CA VAL A 23 -2.57 -2.94 -5.66
C VAL A 23 -2.02 -4.32 -5.33
N ALA A 24 -1.33 -4.99 -6.27
CA ALA A 24 -0.71 -6.28 -6.02
C ALA A 24 0.35 -6.22 -4.89
N ILE A 25 1.18 -5.17 -4.90
CA ILE A 25 2.16 -4.91 -3.84
C ILE A 25 1.48 -4.64 -2.50
N ALA A 26 0.45 -3.79 -2.46
CA ALA A 26 -0.31 -3.53 -1.22
C ALA A 26 -0.93 -4.81 -0.64
N ASN A 27 -1.46 -5.70 -1.49
CA ASN A 27 -2.07 -6.95 -1.03
C ASN A 27 -1.04 -7.88 -0.38
N GLU A 28 0.14 -8.04 -0.99
CA GLU A 28 1.21 -8.85 -0.41
C GLU A 28 1.70 -8.27 0.92
N ILE A 29 1.87 -6.95 0.99
CA ILE A 29 2.26 -6.27 2.23
C ILE A 29 1.18 -6.45 3.30
N LYS A 30 -0.10 -6.30 2.95
CA LYS A 30 -1.21 -6.49 3.88
C LYS A 30 -1.30 -7.93 4.38
N SER A 31 -0.92 -8.92 3.57
CA SER A 31 -0.83 -10.31 4.00
C SER A 31 0.21 -10.51 5.11
N ARG A 32 1.37 -9.86 5.00
CA ARG A 32 2.46 -9.94 6.00
C ARG A 32 2.23 -9.04 7.21
N PHE A 33 1.60 -7.89 6.99
CA PHE A 33 1.34 -6.86 8.00
C PHE A 33 -0.15 -6.47 7.97
N PRO A 34 -1.03 -7.26 8.61
CA PRO A 34 -2.48 -7.04 8.56
C PRO A 34 -2.95 -5.67 9.07
N ASN A 35 -2.14 -5.03 9.93
CA ASN A 35 -2.41 -3.73 10.51
C ASN A 35 -1.78 -2.55 9.73
N ALA A 36 -1.19 -2.81 8.56
CA ALA A 36 -0.61 -1.77 7.73
C ALA A 36 -1.68 -0.81 7.18
N GLU A 37 -1.32 0.47 7.08
CA GLU A 37 -2.15 1.53 6.53
C GLU A 37 -1.54 2.02 5.21
N PHE A 38 -2.38 2.18 4.19
CA PHE A 38 -1.94 2.52 2.84
C PHE A 38 -2.59 3.83 2.37
N LEU A 39 -1.79 4.71 1.77
CA LEU A 39 -2.25 5.89 1.06
C LEU A 39 -1.74 5.83 -0.37
N PHE A 40 -2.66 5.86 -1.34
CA PHE A 40 -2.34 5.89 -2.77
C PHE A 40 -2.42 7.33 -3.28
N VAL A 41 -1.40 7.78 -4.00
CA VAL A 41 -1.34 9.11 -4.61
C VAL A 41 -0.97 8.96 -6.09
N GLY A 42 -1.87 9.38 -6.96
CA GLY A 42 -1.69 9.39 -8.41
C GLY A 42 -1.13 10.70 -8.93
#